data_AF-A0A1H5W425-F1
#
_entry.id   AF-A0A1H5W425-F1
#
_cell.length_a   1.000
_cell.length_b   1.000
_cell.length_c   1.000
_cell.angle_alpha   90.00
_cell.angle_beta   90.00
_cell.angle_gamma   90.00
#
_symmetry.space_group_name_H-M   'P 1'
#
loop_
_entity.id
_entity.type
_entity.pdbx_description
1 polymer ?
#
loop_
_entity_poly.entity_id
_entity_poly.type
_entity_poly.pdbx_seq_one_letter_code
_entity_poly.pdbx_strand_id
1 'polypeptide(L)' 'MKTETREFLSDYTRTQVEQGRAEGKVEGIAEAILRLLAKRGIEVSAEVRDTVSGCTDMDQLDAWLLAAAKVDRAEDLLS' A
#
# COMPACT_ATOMS: atom_id res chain seq x y z
N MET A 1 31.52 -30.92 16.60
CA MET A 1 31.36 -30.03 15.42
C MET A 1 30.64 -28.77 15.89
N LYS A 2 31.22 -27.60 15.62
CA LYS A 2 30.77 -26.30 16.13
C LYS A 2 29.37 -25.98 15.60
N THR A 3 28.53 -25.41 16.45
CA THR A 3 27.19 -24.94 16.13
C THR A 3 27.25 -23.80 15.12
N GLU A 4 27.14 -24.13 13.83
CA GLU A 4 26.96 -23.19 12.71
C GLU A 4 25.52 -22.69 12.58
N THR A 5 24.82 -22.49 13.70
CA THR A 5 23.44 -21.96 13.70
C THR A 5 23.41 -20.45 14.00
N ARG A 6 24.58 -19.83 14.24
CA ARG A 6 24.70 -18.44 14.69
C ARG A 6 25.10 -17.44 13.58
N GLU A 7 25.00 -17.82 12.31
CA GLU A 7 25.21 -16.90 11.17
C GLU A 7 23.97 -16.75 10.28
N PHE A 8 22.87 -17.44 10.61
CA PHE A 8 21.57 -17.29 9.92
C PHE A 8 20.84 -15.97 10.26
N LEU A 9 21.35 -15.24 11.25
CA LEU A 9 20.88 -13.91 11.67
C LEU A 9 21.73 -12.77 11.06
N SER A 10 22.35 -13.03 9.91
CA SER A 10 23.04 -12.00 9.14
C SER A 10 22.04 -11.24 8.25
N ASP A 11 22.43 -10.04 7.83
CA ASP A 11 21.63 -8.94 7.27
C ASP A 11 20.48 -9.31 6.32
N TYR A 12 20.58 -10.44 5.60
CA TYR A 12 19.54 -11.01 4.73
C TYR A 12 18.16 -11.15 5.42
N THR A 13 18.11 -11.62 6.67
CA THR A 13 16.83 -11.76 7.41
C THR A 13 16.21 -10.42 7.75
N ARG A 14 17.03 -9.39 8.01
CA ARG A 14 16.57 -8.03 8.28
C ARG A 14 16.00 -7.40 7.01
N THR A 15 16.71 -7.52 5.88
CA THR A 15 16.27 -6.99 4.60
C THR A 15 14.94 -7.58 4.15
N GLN A 16 14.72 -8.89 4.33
CA GLN A 16 13.44 -9.52 3.96
C GLN A 16 12.26 -9.08 4.83
N VAL A 17 12.48 -8.91 6.14
CA VAL A 17 11.45 -8.39 7.05
C VAL A 17 11.13 -6.92 6.74
N GLU A 18 12.13 -6.13 6.35
CA GLU A 18 11.95 -4.75 5.92
C GLU A 18 11.18 -4.64 4.60
N GLN A 19 11.50 -5.49 3.62
CA GLN A 19 10.77 -5.58 2.35
C GLN A 19 9.31 -5.96 2.56
N GLY A 20 9.04 -7.03 3.32
CA GLY A 20 7.65 -7.45 3.60
C GLY A 20 6.84 -6.40 4.38
N ARG A 21 7.49 -5.59 5.23
CA ARG A 21 6.82 -4.45 5.88
C ARG A 21 6.52 -3.31 4.91
N ALA A 22 7.41 -3.04 3.97
CA ALA A 22 7.20 -2.02 2.95
C ALA A 22 6.05 -2.42 2.01
N GLU A 23 6.06 -3.66 1.52
CA GLU A 23 4.99 -4.23 0.69
C GLU A 23 3.64 -4.21 1.42
N GLY A 24 3.60 -4.68 2.66
CA GLY A 24 2.37 -4.65 3.46
C GLY A 24 1.87 -3.22 3.76
N LYS A 25 2.75 -2.22 3.81
CA LYS A 25 2.36 -0.82 3.96
C LYS A 25 1.71 -0.29 2.67
N VAL A 26 2.29 -0.58 1.51
CA VAL A 26 1.75 -0.22 0.19
C VAL A 26 0.33 -0.78 0.04
N GLU A 27 0.18 -2.09 0.21
CA GLU A 27 -1.11 -2.77 0.08
C GLU A 27 -2.14 -2.23 1.08
N GLY A 28 -1.71 -2.00 2.33
CA GLY A 28 -2.56 -1.47 3.38
C GLY A 28 -3.09 -0.06 3.10
N ILE A 29 -2.27 0.83 2.52
CA ILE A 29 -2.74 2.17 2.15
C ILE A 29 -3.67 2.12 0.94
N ALA A 30 -3.34 1.33 -0.09
CA ALA A 30 -4.23 1.12 -1.23
C ALA A 30 -5.63 0.65 -0.77
N GLU A 31 -5.68 -0.32 0.13
CA GLU A 31 -6.95 -0.80 0.69
C GLU A 31 -7.67 0.30 1.52
N ALA A 32 -6.93 1.08 2.31
CA ALA A 32 -7.49 2.17 3.11
C ALA A 32 -8.16 3.25 2.25
N ILE A 33 -7.54 3.62 1.11
CA ILE A 33 -8.10 4.55 0.13
C ILE A 33 -9.45 4.04 -0.39
N LEU A 34 -9.50 2.80 -0.86
CA LEU A 34 -10.71 2.20 -1.43
C LEU A 34 -11.83 2.09 -0.38
N ARG A 35 -11.49 1.69 0.84
CA ARG A 35 -12.43 1.63 1.97
C ARG A 35 -12.98 3.02 2.34
N LEU A 36 -12.15 4.05 2.28
CA LEU A 36 -12.57 5.42 2.57
C LEU A 36 -13.55 5.94 1.52
N LEU A 37 -13.26 5.76 0.22
CA LEU A 37 -14.18 6.12 -0.86
C LEU A 37 -15.51 5.38 -0.72
N ALA A 38 -15.48 4.07 -0.47
CA ALA A 38 -16.67 3.27 -0.23
C ALA A 38 -17.47 3.75 0.99
N LYS A 39 -16.80 4.11 2.09
CA LYS A 39 -17.44 4.66 3.30
C LYS A 39 -18.13 6.00 3.03
N ARG A 40 -17.61 6.79 2.09
CA ARG A 40 -18.20 8.05 1.63
C ARG A 40 -19.34 7.84 0.61
N GLY A 41 -19.61 6.60 0.20
CA GLY A 41 -20.61 6.29 -0.81
C GLY A 41 -20.18 6.66 -2.23
N ILE A 42 -18.87 6.86 -2.46
CA ILE A 42 -18.33 7.13 -3.78
C ILE A 42 -18.15 5.78 -4.49
N GLU A 43 -18.79 5.64 -5.64
CA GLU A 43 -18.62 4.46 -6.48
C GLU A 43 -17.21 4.46 -7.08
N VAL A 44 -16.51 3.34 -6.92
CA VAL A 44 -15.15 3.16 -7.44
C VAL A 44 -15.22 2.23 -8.63
N SER A 45 -14.88 2.74 -9.81
CA SER A 45 -14.79 1.95 -11.03
C SER A 45 -13.68 0.89 -10.94
N ALA A 46 -13.77 -0.15 -11.77
CA ALA A 46 -12.75 -1.20 -11.81
C ALA A 46 -11.37 -0.61 -12.17
N GLU A 47 -11.32 0.35 -13.09
CA GLU A 47 -10.08 1.03 -13.50
C GLU A 47 -9.40 1.76 -12.33
N VAL A 48 -10.17 2.51 -11.53
CA VAL A 48 -9.62 3.20 -10.35
C VAL A 48 -9.16 2.20 -9.31
N ARG A 49 -9.92 1.13 -9.08
CA ARG A 49 -9.54 0.07 -8.15
C ARG A 49 -8.23 -0.60 -8.55
N ASP A 50 -8.10 -0.98 -9.83
CA ASP A 50 -6.92 -1.66 -10.35
C ASP A 50 -5.69 -0.74 -10.30
N THR A 51 -5.87 0.56 -10.63
CA THR A 51 -4.81 1.56 -10.54
C THR A 51 -4.32 1.76 -9.11
N VAL A 52 -5.24 1.93 -8.14
CA VAL A 52 -4.88 2.13 -6.73
C VAL A 52 -4.24 0.87 -6.15
N SER A 53 -4.77 -0.32 -6.44
CA SER A 53 -4.27 -1.59 -5.89
C SER A 53 -2.94 -2.02 -6.52
N GLY A 54 -2.66 -1.61 -7.75
CA GLY A 54 -1.39 -1.88 -8.44
C GLY A 54 -0.30 -0.83 -8.20
N CYS A 55 -0.61 0.27 -7.52
CA CYS A 55 0.36 1.33 -7.25
C CYS A 55 1.35 0.88 -6.16
N THR A 56 2.64 1.03 -6.44
CA THR A 56 3.73 0.72 -5.49
C THR A 56 4.46 1.98 -5.01
N ASP A 57 4.07 3.15 -5.51
CA ASP A 57 4.60 4.44 -5.10
C ASP A 57 3.90 4.90 -3.82
N MET A 58 4.62 4.86 -2.70
CA MET A 58 4.12 5.26 -1.39
C MET A 58 3.75 6.74 -1.31
N ASP A 59 4.49 7.63 -1.97
CA ASP A 59 4.22 9.06 -1.91
C ASP A 59 2.93 9.38 -2.68
N GLN A 60 2.70 8.68 -3.79
CA GLN A 60 1.45 8.78 -4.54
C GLN A 60 0.27 8.21 -3.76
N LEU A 61 0.43 7.04 -3.11
CA LEU A 61 -0.59 6.46 -2.24
C LEU A 61 -0.94 7.38 -1.05
N ASP A 62 0.04 8.00 -0.41
CA ASP A 62 -0.20 8.95 0.69
C ASP A 62 -0.95 10.20 0.19
N ALA A 63 -0.60 10.73 -0.98
CA ALA A 63 -1.32 11.84 -1.60
C ALA A 63 -2.79 11.47 -1.90
N TRP A 64 -3.01 10.28 -2.47
CA TRP A 64 -4.35 9.75 -2.74
C TRP A 64 -5.14 9.51 -1.46
N LEU A 65 -4.53 9.04 -0.38
CA LEU A 65 -5.23 8.88 0.89
C LEU A 65 -5.80 10.21 1.42
N LEU A 66 -5.03 11.29 1.32
CA LEU A 66 -5.48 12.63 1.72
C LEU A 66 -6.54 13.19 0.74
N ALA A 67 -6.39 12.92 -0.55
CA ALA A 67 -7.35 13.33 -1.57
C ALA A 67 -8.68 12.56 -1.46
N ALA A 68 -8.65 11.28 -1.14
CA ALA A 68 -9.82 10.42 -0.94
C ALA A 68 -10.76 10.91 0.17
N ALA A 69 -10.28 11.74 1.09
CA ALA A 69 -11.10 12.42 2.09
C ALA A 69 -11.88 13.63 1.53
N LYS A 70 -11.49 14.16 0.37
CA LYS A 70 -11.97 15.43 -0.21
C LYS A 70 -12.69 15.28 -1.55
N VAL A 71 -12.24 14.36 -2.42
CA VAL A 71 -12.78 14.18 -3.78
C VAL A 71 -14.25 13.76 -3.75
N ASP A 72 -15.07 14.19 -4.71
CA ASP A 72 -16.47 13.75 -4.78
C ASP A 72 -16.66 12.57 -5.75
N ARG A 73 -15.64 12.27 -6.55
CA ARG A 73 -15.60 11.13 -7.48
C ARG A 73 -14.30 10.36 -7.35
N ALA A 74 -14.36 9.06 -7.64
CA ALA A 74 -13.19 8.20 -7.57
C ALA A 74 -12.16 8.53 -8.66
N GLU A 75 -12.61 9.00 -9.84
CA GLU A 75 -11.69 9.33 -10.94
C GLU A 75 -10.84 10.57 -10.65
N ASP A 76 -11.36 11.51 -9.85
CA ASP A 76 -10.62 12.72 -9.44
C ASP A 76 -9.42 12.38 -8.55
N LEU A 77 -9.36 11.15 -8.02
CA LEU A 77 -8.22 10.66 -7.27
C LEU A 77 -6.99 10.52 -8.17
N LEU A 78 -7.18 10.08 -9.42
CA LEU A 78 -6.09 9.75 -10.35
C LEU A 78 -5.61 10.94 -11.17
N SER A 79 -6.22 12.12 -10.96
CA SER A 79 -5.97 13.33 -11.73
C SER A 79 -4.90 14.22 -11.09
#